data_AF-A0A1L8GBR8-F1
#
_entry.id   AF-A0A1L8GBR8-F1
#
_cell.length_a   1.000
_cell.length_b   1.000
_cell.length_c   1.000
_cell.angle_alpha   90.00
_cell.angle_beta   90.00
_cell.angle_gamma   90.00
#
_symmetry.space_group_name_H-M   'P 1'
#
loop_
_entity.id
_entity.type
_entity.pdbx_description
1 polymer ?
#
loop_
_entity_poly.entity_id
_entity_poly.type
_entity_poly.pdbx_seq_one_letter_code
_entity_poly.pdbx_strand_id
1 'polypeptide(L)'
;MILGWSSAGLLCRLMSQRPAVRRQIDIIISSAYYRHIMGPSHSPGRSEWEHRIFAVDADPSLGYHESFYFTALANKDGVSSPATSNEWPMLTQGVTALSVCVTDPHPVSAARLHRSLGQQLAQILSGTHHVLKLLSYLPQDPHHSLLRGFFICDPQNCNNTWHKLKHLLCEHRQHITSFTHRQEPRGEIWQNVLELNGGEQETGGRWPLVRVGEPQPSPFALNILHSAVFYSLSSARSVLLQCSEWIPEATRIVELLDKCDTGTKKGHFPVIVIEGLDATGKSTLTESLKDCLKATLLRSPPDCISKWRKTFDDEPSLIKRAYYAAGNYVGACEIAKASMDSPVIVDRYWHSTAAYAIATEIGGSIHSLPPCHHDVYQWPRDLLRPDLVILLTVSDEERMRRMHGRGLEETKEEKELESNTMFRQKVEEAYKRIENPRCVIIDASPTKETVLKETLNVIRKHCAI
;
A
#
# COMPACT_ATOMS: atom_id res chain seq x y z
N MET A 1 23.13 -43.17 28.01
CA MET A 1 23.25 -41.75 28.38
C MET A 1 23.73 -40.99 27.14
N ILE A 2 22.83 -40.66 26.23
CA ILE A 2 23.11 -39.88 25.01
C ILE A 2 21.95 -38.90 24.89
N LEU A 3 22.20 -37.63 25.18
CA LEU A 3 21.23 -36.55 25.03
C LEU A 3 21.42 -35.88 23.68
N GLY A 4 20.34 -35.87 22.90
CA GLY A 4 20.23 -35.22 21.60
C GLY A 4 20.30 -33.71 21.71
N TRP A 5 20.95 -33.11 20.71
CA TRP A 5 20.97 -31.66 20.51
C TRP A 5 19.97 -31.33 19.41
N SER A 6 19.08 -30.37 19.65
CA SER A 6 18.13 -29.89 18.65
C SER A 6 18.85 -29.00 17.62
N SER A 7 18.39 -29.07 16.38
CA SER A 7 18.87 -28.29 15.22
C SER A 7 18.86 -26.77 15.44
N ALA A 8 18.04 -26.27 16.38
CA ALA A 8 18.00 -24.86 16.77
C ALA A 8 19.26 -24.41 17.54
N GLY A 9 19.86 -25.29 18.35
CA GLY A 9 21.05 -24.96 19.15
C GLY A 9 22.33 -24.81 18.31
N LEU A 10 22.40 -25.50 17.17
CA LEU A 10 23.53 -25.40 16.24
C LEU A 10 23.47 -24.10 15.42
N LEU A 11 22.27 -23.63 15.07
CA LEU A 11 22.05 -22.40 14.32
C LEU A 11 22.46 -21.15 15.14
N CYS A 12 22.10 -21.09 16.41
CA CYS A 12 22.47 -19.96 17.29
C CYS A 12 23.99 -19.82 17.49
N ARG A 13 24.76 -20.93 17.47
CA ARG A 13 26.23 -20.88 17.55
C ARG A 13 26.90 -20.51 16.23
N LEU A 14 26.30 -20.83 15.09
CA LEU A 14 26.82 -20.40 13.77
C LEU A 14 26.63 -18.89 13.54
N MET A 15 25.55 -18.31 14.08
CA MET A 15 25.27 -16.87 13.98
C MET A 15 26.22 -15.98 14.80
N SER A 16 26.96 -16.53 15.77
CA SER A 16 27.79 -15.73 16.68
C SER A 16 29.27 -15.66 16.32
N GLN A 17 29.77 -16.41 15.32
CA GLN A 17 31.22 -16.54 15.15
C GLN A 17 31.86 -16.06 13.83
N ARG A 18 31.14 -15.79 12.73
CA ARG A 18 31.81 -15.31 11.50
C ARG A 18 30.96 -14.34 10.66
N PRO A 19 31.44 -13.11 10.37
CA PRO A 19 30.75 -12.14 9.52
C PRO A 19 30.44 -12.66 8.09
N ALA A 20 31.25 -13.58 7.58
CA ALA A 20 31.06 -14.19 6.25
C ALA A 20 29.84 -15.12 6.19
N VAL A 21 29.54 -15.87 7.26
CA VAL A 21 28.37 -16.76 7.32
C VAL A 21 27.08 -15.93 7.47
N ARG A 22 27.14 -14.80 8.18
CA ARG A 22 26.03 -13.85 8.30
C ARG A 22 25.67 -13.23 6.94
N ARG A 23 26.65 -12.77 6.17
CA ARG A 23 26.43 -12.29 4.79
C ARG A 23 25.85 -13.37 3.87
N GLN A 24 26.27 -14.62 4.02
CA GLN A 24 25.79 -15.71 3.17
C GLN A 24 24.35 -16.13 3.52
N ILE A 25 23.97 -16.05 4.80
CA ILE A 25 22.58 -16.22 5.26
C ILE A 25 21.72 -15.01 4.83
N ASP A 26 22.23 -13.77 4.90
CA ASP A 26 21.51 -12.58 4.43
C ASP A 26 21.30 -12.61 2.91
N ILE A 27 22.25 -13.15 2.13
CA ILE A 27 22.10 -13.39 0.68
C ILE A 27 21.08 -14.52 0.42
N ILE A 28 21.04 -15.58 1.24
CA ILE A 28 20.04 -16.65 1.11
C ILE A 28 18.65 -16.15 1.51
N ILE A 29 18.52 -15.34 2.56
CA ILE A 29 17.25 -14.69 2.94
C ILE A 29 16.84 -13.70 1.86
N SER A 30 17.75 -12.90 1.30
CA SER A 30 17.47 -11.98 0.19
C SER A 30 17.09 -12.72 -1.10
N SER A 31 17.74 -13.86 -1.41
CA SER A 31 17.43 -14.71 -2.57
C SER A 31 16.11 -15.50 -2.40
N ALA A 32 15.83 -15.95 -1.17
CA ALA A 32 14.55 -16.54 -0.81
C ALA A 32 13.47 -15.47 -0.91
N TYR A 33 13.65 -14.29 -0.30
CA TYR A 33 12.78 -13.10 -0.38
C TYR A 33 12.57 -12.61 -1.82
N TYR A 34 13.58 -12.76 -2.69
CA TYR A 34 13.51 -12.43 -4.11
C TYR A 34 12.63 -13.42 -4.91
N ARG A 35 12.71 -14.73 -4.60
CA ARG A 35 11.69 -15.71 -5.03
C ARG A 35 10.35 -15.54 -4.29
N HIS A 36 10.36 -14.90 -3.12
CA HIS A 36 9.20 -14.67 -2.23
C HIS A 36 8.36 -13.45 -2.62
N ILE A 37 8.90 -12.49 -3.37
CA ILE A 37 8.13 -11.32 -3.87
C ILE A 37 7.64 -11.54 -5.31
N MET A 38 8.39 -12.31 -6.11
CA MET A 38 8.16 -12.45 -7.56
C MET A 38 8.12 -13.90 -8.04
N GLY A 39 7.77 -14.85 -7.16
CA GLY A 39 7.38 -16.19 -7.62
C GLY A 39 6.24 -16.07 -8.63
N PRO A 40 6.15 -16.97 -9.63
CA PRO A 40 5.04 -16.96 -10.58
C PRO A 40 3.75 -17.02 -9.77
N SER A 41 3.00 -15.94 -9.84
CA SER A 41 1.62 -15.81 -9.39
C SER A 41 0.82 -16.95 -9.99
N HIS A 42 0.36 -17.81 -9.10
CA HIS A 42 -0.44 -18.95 -9.47
C HIS A 42 -1.85 -18.45 -9.83
N SER A 43 -2.30 -18.71 -11.06
CA SER A 43 -3.73 -18.56 -11.38
C SER A 43 -4.50 -19.62 -10.58
N PRO A 44 -5.46 -19.24 -9.71
CA PRO A 44 -6.05 -20.18 -8.77
C PRO A 44 -6.79 -21.32 -9.47
N GLY A 45 -6.54 -22.56 -9.03
CA GLY A 45 -7.34 -23.72 -9.45
C GLY A 45 -8.77 -23.68 -8.89
N ARG A 46 -9.73 -24.40 -9.50
CA ARG A 46 -11.15 -24.43 -9.05
C ARG A 46 -11.30 -24.80 -7.56
N SER A 47 -10.48 -25.71 -7.04
CA SER A 47 -10.51 -26.16 -5.64
C SER A 47 -9.91 -25.17 -4.63
N GLU A 48 -9.13 -24.18 -5.08
CA GLU A 48 -8.54 -23.18 -4.19
C GLU A 48 -9.57 -22.17 -3.69
N TRP A 49 -10.59 -21.87 -4.51
CA TRP A 49 -11.62 -20.88 -4.19
C TRP A 49 -12.47 -21.26 -2.98
N GLU A 50 -12.52 -22.55 -2.65
CA GLU A 50 -13.20 -23.08 -1.46
C GLU A 50 -12.51 -22.70 -0.15
N HIS A 51 -11.21 -22.40 -0.21
CA HIS A 51 -10.36 -22.18 0.96
C HIS A 51 -9.94 -20.71 1.12
N ARG A 52 -10.41 -19.83 0.23
CA ARG A 52 -10.06 -18.41 0.24
C ARG A 52 -10.87 -17.63 1.27
N ILE A 53 -10.21 -16.67 1.90
CA ILE A 53 -10.87 -15.61 2.66
C ILE A 53 -11.01 -14.40 1.75
N PHE A 54 -12.20 -13.80 1.79
CA PHE A 54 -12.54 -12.55 1.13
C PHE A 54 -12.64 -11.46 2.19
N ALA A 55 -12.03 -10.31 1.93
CA ALA A 55 -12.02 -9.13 2.78
C ALA A 55 -12.58 -7.95 1.98
N VAL A 56 -13.76 -7.49 2.35
CA VAL A 56 -14.38 -6.31 1.73
C VAL A 56 -14.04 -5.10 2.58
N ASP A 57 -13.50 -4.08 1.94
CA ASP A 57 -13.03 -2.87 2.61
C ASP A 57 -14.19 -2.01 3.11
N ALA A 58 -13.89 -1.20 4.13
CA ALA A 58 -14.82 -0.22 4.66
C ALA A 58 -14.90 1.00 3.72
N ASP A 59 -16.11 1.45 3.44
CA ASP A 59 -16.36 2.74 2.79
C ASP A 59 -17.48 3.49 3.53
N PRO A 60 -17.12 4.38 4.47
CA PRO A 60 -18.08 5.17 5.22
C PRO A 60 -18.97 6.04 4.35
N SER A 61 -18.53 6.43 3.15
CA SER A 61 -19.34 7.25 2.23
C SER A 61 -20.53 6.48 1.66
N LEU A 62 -20.43 5.14 1.65
CA LEU A 62 -21.47 4.21 1.22
C LEU A 62 -22.22 3.58 2.42
N GLY A 63 -21.97 4.06 3.64
CA GLY A 63 -22.58 3.53 4.88
C GLY A 63 -21.90 2.27 5.44
N TYR A 64 -20.74 1.86 4.92
CA TYR A 64 -19.99 0.71 5.41
C TYR A 64 -18.80 1.17 6.26
N HIS A 65 -19.02 1.27 7.57
CA HIS A 65 -18.02 1.81 8.48
C HIS A 65 -16.88 0.84 8.83
N GLU A 66 -17.09 -0.46 8.67
CA GLU A 66 -16.13 -1.50 9.03
C GLU A 66 -15.97 -2.51 7.89
N SER A 67 -14.75 -3.02 7.75
CA SER A 67 -14.44 -4.10 6.82
C SER A 67 -15.09 -5.39 7.29
N PHE A 68 -15.53 -6.23 6.36
CA PHE A 68 -16.09 -7.53 6.71
C PHE A 68 -15.44 -8.65 5.91
N TYR A 69 -15.46 -9.85 6.51
CA TYR A 69 -14.68 -10.98 6.06
C TYR A 69 -15.55 -12.22 5.96
N PHE A 70 -15.34 -12.99 4.90
CA PHE A 70 -16.10 -14.22 4.66
C PHE A 70 -15.27 -15.28 3.93
N THR A 71 -15.71 -16.53 4.04
CA THR A 71 -15.10 -17.68 3.34
C THR A 71 -16.16 -18.73 3.03
N ALA A 72 -15.87 -19.61 2.07
CA ALA A 72 -16.71 -20.75 1.77
C ALA A 72 -16.61 -21.81 2.88
N LEU A 73 -17.74 -22.43 3.22
CA LEU A 73 -17.82 -23.54 4.15
C LEU A 73 -17.53 -24.86 3.41
N ALA A 74 -16.27 -25.08 3.05
CA ALA A 74 -15.80 -26.37 2.59
C ALA A 74 -15.20 -27.14 3.77
N ASN A 75 -15.92 -28.17 4.25
CA ASN A 75 -15.51 -29.10 5.32
C ASN A 75 -14.53 -28.54 6.37
N LYS A 76 -14.99 -27.57 7.16
CA LYS A 76 -14.35 -27.32 8.46
C LYS A 76 -14.95 -28.30 9.45
N ASP A 77 -14.14 -29.28 9.85
CA ASP A 77 -14.40 -30.12 11.01
C ASP A 77 -14.65 -29.21 12.23
N GLY A 78 -15.93 -29.06 12.61
CA GLY A 78 -16.34 -28.34 13.80
C GLY A 78 -17.16 -27.07 13.54
N VAL A 79 -18.48 -27.21 13.64
CA VAL A 79 -19.45 -26.25 14.20
C VAL A 79 -19.27 -24.78 13.78
N SER A 80 -19.51 -24.45 12.52
CA SER A 80 -19.87 -23.09 12.13
C SER A 80 -21.15 -23.13 11.31
N SER A 81 -22.25 -22.66 11.90
CA SER A 81 -23.52 -22.49 11.19
C SER A 81 -23.33 -21.53 10.01
N PRO A 82 -23.99 -21.76 8.86
CA PRO A 82 -23.95 -20.85 7.72
C PRO A 82 -24.31 -19.41 8.13
N ALA A 83 -23.69 -18.42 7.50
CA ALA A 83 -24.02 -17.02 7.75
C ALA A 83 -25.51 -16.77 7.45
N THR A 84 -26.18 -16.06 8.37
CA THR A 84 -27.61 -15.71 8.23
C THR A 84 -27.75 -14.24 7.81
N SER A 85 -28.91 -13.85 7.25
CA SER A 85 -29.21 -12.45 6.85
C SER A 85 -28.94 -11.39 7.91
N ASN A 86 -29.00 -11.75 9.18
CA ASN A 86 -28.78 -10.81 10.28
C ASN A 86 -27.32 -10.33 10.33
N GLU A 87 -26.39 -11.06 9.71
CA GLU A 87 -24.96 -10.74 9.70
C GLU A 87 -24.54 -9.91 8.49
N TRP A 88 -25.28 -9.98 7.36
CA TRP A 88 -25.03 -9.21 6.13
C TRP A 88 -26.29 -8.48 5.63
N PRO A 89 -26.62 -7.31 6.21
CA PRO A 89 -27.79 -6.53 5.82
C PRO A 89 -27.86 -6.22 4.31
N MET A 90 -26.70 -6.06 3.68
CA MET A 90 -26.59 -5.78 2.24
C MET A 90 -26.95 -6.95 1.32
N LEU A 91 -27.04 -8.16 1.84
CA LEU A 91 -27.39 -9.39 1.11
C LEU A 91 -28.77 -9.92 1.51
N THR A 92 -29.57 -9.10 2.19
CA THR A 92 -30.93 -9.44 2.59
C THR A 92 -31.93 -9.19 1.46
N GLN A 93 -33.06 -9.89 1.48
CA GLN A 93 -34.25 -9.59 0.66
C GLN A 93 -33.99 -9.54 -0.86
N GLY A 94 -33.50 -10.64 -1.44
CA GLY A 94 -33.44 -10.82 -2.91
C GLY A 94 -32.34 -10.03 -3.63
N VAL A 95 -31.51 -9.28 -2.90
CA VAL A 95 -30.32 -8.61 -3.44
C VAL A 95 -29.30 -9.66 -3.89
N THR A 96 -28.72 -9.46 -5.07
CA THR A 96 -27.61 -10.26 -5.57
C THR A 96 -26.35 -9.40 -5.54
N ALA A 97 -25.32 -9.87 -4.84
CA ALA A 97 -24.00 -9.25 -4.92
C ALA A 97 -23.06 -10.06 -5.80
N LEU A 98 -21.98 -9.41 -6.22
CA LEU A 98 -20.95 -9.97 -7.06
C LEU A 98 -19.57 -9.66 -6.46
N SER A 99 -18.73 -10.67 -6.32
CA SER A 99 -17.30 -10.45 -6.11
C SER A 99 -16.55 -10.74 -7.40
N VAL A 100 -15.65 -9.84 -7.79
CA VAL A 100 -14.76 -9.99 -8.95
C VAL A 100 -13.33 -9.91 -8.45
N CYS A 101 -12.53 -10.96 -8.67
CA CYS A 101 -11.11 -11.01 -8.34
C CYS A 101 -10.28 -10.95 -9.61
N VAL A 102 -9.28 -10.08 -9.65
CA VAL A 102 -8.28 -10.06 -10.73
C VAL A 102 -7.29 -11.20 -10.49
N THR A 103 -7.19 -12.10 -11.46
CA THR A 103 -6.38 -13.33 -11.43
C THR A 103 -5.25 -13.31 -12.45
N ASP A 104 -5.02 -12.17 -13.10
CA ASP A 104 -3.87 -11.97 -13.98
C ASP A 104 -2.57 -12.23 -13.19
N PRO A 105 -1.71 -13.13 -13.68
CA PRO A 105 -0.49 -13.45 -12.96
C PRO A 105 0.48 -12.24 -12.93
N HIS A 106 0.55 -11.40 -13.95
CA HIS A 106 1.57 -10.36 -14.01
C HIS A 106 1.16 -9.15 -13.15
N PRO A 107 1.87 -8.80 -12.05
CA PRO A 107 1.40 -7.79 -11.09
C PRO A 107 1.12 -6.42 -11.71
N VAL A 108 1.94 -5.99 -12.67
CA VAL A 108 1.74 -4.72 -13.39
C VAL A 108 0.50 -4.77 -14.29
N SER A 109 0.30 -5.86 -15.03
CA SER A 109 -0.91 -6.09 -15.83
C SER A 109 -2.15 -6.14 -14.93
N ALA A 110 -2.10 -6.94 -13.86
CA ALA A 110 -3.16 -7.08 -12.87
C ALA A 110 -3.54 -5.74 -12.24
N ALA A 111 -2.56 -4.91 -11.85
CA ALA A 111 -2.83 -3.59 -11.27
C ALA A 111 -3.49 -2.63 -12.28
N ARG A 112 -3.08 -2.67 -13.55
CA ARG A 112 -3.69 -1.87 -14.63
C ARG A 112 -5.09 -2.35 -14.95
N LEU A 113 -5.31 -3.67 -15.03
CA LEU A 113 -6.63 -4.27 -15.20
C LEU A 113 -7.55 -3.91 -14.04
N HIS A 114 -7.09 -4.05 -12.79
CA HIS A 114 -7.85 -3.66 -11.59
C HIS A 114 -8.30 -2.19 -11.66
N ARG A 115 -7.39 -1.27 -12.02
CA ARG A 115 -7.72 0.15 -12.19
C ARG A 115 -8.74 0.38 -13.32
N SER A 116 -8.50 -0.19 -14.49
CA SER A 116 -9.39 -0.03 -15.66
C SER A 116 -10.78 -0.58 -15.36
N LEU A 117 -10.86 -1.78 -14.77
CA LEU A 117 -12.10 -2.41 -14.35
C LEU A 117 -12.85 -1.54 -13.34
N GLY A 118 -12.16 -1.00 -12.33
CA GLY A 118 -12.78 -0.08 -11.36
C GLY A 118 -13.37 1.18 -12.00
N GLN A 119 -12.67 1.77 -12.98
CA GLN A 119 -13.17 2.93 -13.73
C GLN A 119 -14.42 2.60 -14.56
N GLN A 120 -14.42 1.46 -15.24
CA GLN A 120 -15.55 1.01 -16.05
C GLN A 120 -16.75 0.62 -15.18
N LEU A 121 -16.50 -0.04 -14.04
CA LEU A 121 -17.53 -0.34 -13.04
C LEU A 121 -18.18 0.94 -12.52
N ALA A 122 -17.40 1.96 -12.18
CA ALA A 122 -17.94 3.26 -11.73
C ALA A 122 -18.82 3.95 -12.79
N GLN A 123 -18.50 3.77 -14.09
CA GLN A 123 -19.32 4.30 -15.19
C GLN A 123 -20.63 3.53 -15.36
N ILE A 124 -20.59 2.20 -15.24
CA ILE A 124 -21.78 1.33 -15.36
C ILE A 124 -22.71 1.53 -14.16
N LEU A 125 -22.12 1.62 -12.96
CA LEU A 125 -22.81 1.55 -11.66
C LEU A 125 -23.02 2.94 -11.04
N SER A 126 -23.34 3.95 -11.87
CA SER A 126 -23.63 5.30 -11.36
C SER A 126 -24.84 5.33 -10.42
N GLY A 127 -24.81 6.18 -9.39
CA GLY A 127 -25.91 6.37 -8.42
C GLY A 127 -25.81 5.50 -7.16
N THR A 128 -26.86 4.76 -6.84
CA THR A 128 -27.07 4.00 -5.58
C THR A 128 -26.36 2.63 -5.52
N HIS A 129 -25.43 2.36 -6.44
CA HIS A 129 -24.72 1.08 -6.48
C HIS A 129 -23.43 1.18 -5.67
N HIS A 130 -23.10 0.13 -4.94
CA HIS A 130 -21.95 0.15 -4.05
C HIS A 130 -20.84 -0.72 -4.64
N VAL A 131 -19.74 -0.10 -5.04
CA VAL A 131 -18.51 -0.78 -5.51
C VAL A 131 -17.46 -0.64 -4.42
N LEU A 132 -17.27 -1.71 -3.65
CA LEU A 132 -16.30 -1.77 -2.56
C LEU A 132 -15.01 -2.44 -3.03
N LYS A 133 -13.88 -2.03 -2.46
CA LYS A 133 -12.61 -2.74 -2.66
C LYS A 133 -12.70 -4.12 -2.03
N LEU A 134 -12.17 -5.11 -2.72
CA LEU A 134 -12.12 -6.50 -2.24
C LEU A 134 -10.68 -7.00 -2.31
N LEU A 135 -10.27 -7.71 -1.26
CA LEU A 135 -9.08 -8.56 -1.26
C LEU A 135 -9.51 -10.02 -1.10
N SER A 136 -8.77 -10.94 -1.69
CA SER A 136 -8.96 -12.37 -1.48
C SER A 136 -7.62 -13.08 -1.33
N TYR A 137 -7.48 -14.03 -0.42
CA TYR A 137 -6.23 -14.77 -0.23
C TYR A 137 -6.48 -16.17 0.36
N LEU A 138 -5.48 -17.04 0.24
CA LEU A 138 -5.38 -18.34 0.88
C LEU A 138 -4.68 -18.20 2.24
N PRO A 139 -5.32 -18.56 3.37
CA PRO A 139 -4.71 -18.44 4.70
C PRO A 139 -3.41 -19.20 4.89
N GLN A 140 -3.23 -20.31 4.17
CA GLN A 140 -2.02 -21.13 4.19
C GLN A 140 -0.85 -20.48 3.42
N ASP A 141 -1.13 -19.54 2.54
CA ASP A 141 -0.13 -18.82 1.75
C ASP A 141 -0.55 -17.36 1.51
N PRO A 142 -0.64 -16.55 2.58
CA PRO A 142 -1.28 -15.26 2.51
C PRO A 142 -0.49 -14.23 1.68
N HIS A 143 0.82 -14.42 1.55
CA HIS A 143 1.68 -13.49 0.85
C HIS A 143 1.61 -13.65 -0.67
N HIS A 144 1.53 -14.88 -1.18
CA HIS A 144 1.57 -15.14 -2.63
C HIS A 144 0.20 -15.24 -3.27
N SER A 145 -0.84 -15.52 -2.48
CA SER A 145 -2.20 -15.72 -2.98
C SER A 145 -3.06 -14.48 -2.91
N LEU A 146 -2.55 -13.32 -2.47
CA LEU A 146 -3.36 -12.12 -2.34
C LEU A 146 -3.78 -11.60 -3.72
N LEU A 147 -5.10 -11.51 -3.93
CA LEU A 147 -5.73 -10.97 -5.13
C LEU A 147 -6.49 -9.71 -4.77
N ARG A 148 -6.45 -8.73 -5.68
CA ARG A 148 -7.26 -7.51 -5.62
C ARG A 148 -8.52 -7.69 -6.45
N GLY A 149 -9.59 -7.01 -6.05
CA GLY A 149 -10.87 -7.15 -6.70
C GLY A 149 -11.86 -6.07 -6.30
N PHE A 150 -13.12 -6.34 -6.61
CA PHE A 150 -14.27 -5.53 -6.26
C PHE A 150 -15.40 -6.38 -5.70
N PHE A 151 -16.10 -5.85 -4.71
CA PHE A 151 -17.37 -6.37 -4.23
C PHE A 151 -18.46 -5.39 -4.62
N ILE A 152 -19.42 -5.86 -5.40
CA ILE A 152 -20.45 -5.05 -6.04
C ILE A 152 -21.79 -5.46 -5.47
N CYS A 153 -22.51 -4.50 -4.90
CA CYS A 153 -23.91 -4.67 -4.51
C CYS A 153 -24.80 -3.87 -5.45
N ASP A 154 -25.74 -4.56 -6.11
CA ASP A 154 -26.85 -3.93 -6.83
C ASP A 154 -28.15 -4.15 -6.03
N PRO A 155 -28.55 -3.18 -5.18
CA PRO A 155 -29.78 -3.29 -4.42
C PRO A 155 -31.04 -3.18 -5.30
N GLN A 156 -30.94 -2.64 -6.51
CA GLN A 156 -32.08 -2.46 -7.42
C GLN A 156 -32.30 -3.66 -8.34
N ASN A 157 -31.31 -4.55 -8.44
CA ASN A 157 -31.32 -5.77 -9.25
C ASN A 157 -31.76 -5.50 -10.70
N CYS A 158 -31.21 -4.44 -11.31
CA CYS A 158 -31.66 -3.97 -12.62
C CYS A 158 -31.09 -4.83 -13.75
N ASN A 159 -31.97 -5.47 -14.54
CA ASN A 159 -31.55 -6.38 -15.62
C ASN A 159 -30.59 -5.74 -16.64
N ASN A 160 -30.76 -4.45 -16.96
CA ASN A 160 -29.88 -3.74 -17.90
C ASN A 160 -28.47 -3.54 -17.30
N THR A 161 -28.39 -3.18 -16.02
CA THR A 161 -27.12 -3.04 -15.28
C THR A 161 -26.38 -4.38 -15.26
N TRP A 162 -27.08 -5.47 -14.95
CA TRP A 162 -26.52 -6.82 -14.96
C TRP A 162 -26.03 -7.26 -16.33
N HIS A 163 -26.73 -6.89 -17.42
CA HIS A 163 -26.29 -7.21 -18.77
C HIS A 163 -24.98 -6.50 -19.12
N LYS A 164 -24.88 -5.19 -18.84
CA LYS A 164 -23.65 -4.41 -19.04
C LYS A 164 -22.49 -4.94 -18.20
N LEU A 165 -22.77 -5.29 -16.94
CA LEU A 165 -21.79 -5.86 -16.02
C LEU A 165 -21.27 -7.21 -16.54
N LYS A 166 -22.16 -8.13 -16.92
CA LYS A 166 -21.76 -9.42 -17.50
C LYS A 166 -20.93 -9.22 -18.78
N HIS A 167 -21.34 -8.31 -19.66
CA HIS A 167 -20.58 -8.00 -20.88
C HIS A 167 -19.15 -7.58 -20.55
N LEU A 168 -18.98 -6.62 -19.65
CA LEU A 168 -17.66 -6.15 -19.19
C LEU A 168 -16.81 -7.29 -18.61
N LEU A 169 -17.40 -8.15 -17.77
CA LEU A 169 -16.67 -9.27 -17.18
C LEU A 169 -16.27 -10.31 -18.25
N CYS A 170 -17.13 -10.54 -19.25
CA CYS A 170 -16.84 -11.45 -20.37
C CYS A 170 -15.65 -11.00 -21.21
N GLU A 171 -15.44 -9.68 -21.38
CA GLU A 171 -14.28 -9.10 -22.08
C GLU A 171 -12.96 -9.44 -21.38
N HIS A 172 -12.99 -9.60 -20.05
CA HIS A 172 -11.82 -9.86 -19.21
C HIS A 172 -11.75 -11.28 -18.64
N ARG A 173 -12.60 -12.20 -19.10
CA ARG A 173 -12.81 -13.55 -18.52
C ARG A 173 -11.57 -14.43 -18.33
N GLN A 174 -10.49 -14.17 -19.06
CA GLN A 174 -9.21 -14.91 -18.93
C GLN A 174 -8.37 -14.42 -17.74
N HIS A 175 -8.64 -13.21 -17.25
CA HIS A 175 -7.82 -12.51 -16.26
C HIS A 175 -8.59 -12.18 -14.97
N ILE A 176 -9.85 -12.63 -14.86
CA ILE A 176 -10.68 -12.44 -13.68
C ILE A 176 -11.41 -13.73 -13.30
N THR A 177 -11.78 -13.84 -12.04
CA THR A 177 -12.76 -14.82 -11.55
C THR A 177 -13.87 -14.09 -10.81
N SER A 178 -15.13 -14.48 -11.06
CA SER A 178 -16.30 -13.81 -10.52
C SER A 178 -17.23 -14.78 -9.79
N PHE A 179 -17.87 -14.32 -8.72
CA PHE A 179 -18.84 -15.09 -7.95
C PHE A 179 -20.07 -14.27 -7.61
N THR A 180 -21.25 -14.88 -7.70
CA THR A 180 -22.49 -14.28 -7.20
C THR A 180 -22.78 -14.74 -5.79
N HIS A 181 -23.33 -13.83 -4.99
CA HIS A 181 -23.71 -14.06 -3.59
C HIS A 181 -25.19 -13.77 -3.45
N ARG A 182 -25.96 -14.75 -2.97
CA ARG A 182 -27.41 -14.63 -2.81
C ARG A 182 -27.89 -15.36 -1.56
N GLN A 183 -28.88 -14.78 -0.91
CA GLN A 183 -29.63 -15.44 0.16
C GLN A 183 -30.61 -16.47 -0.40
N GLU A 184 -30.57 -17.68 0.13
CA GLU A 184 -31.51 -18.77 -0.13
C GLU A 184 -32.75 -18.69 0.78
N PRO A 185 -33.86 -19.38 0.46
CA PRO A 185 -35.10 -19.32 1.24
C PRO A 185 -34.98 -19.67 2.73
N ARG A 186 -33.95 -20.44 3.11
CA ARG A 186 -33.66 -20.81 4.51
C ARG A 186 -32.87 -19.74 5.27
N GLY A 187 -32.54 -18.63 4.62
CA GLY A 187 -31.81 -17.51 5.19
C GLY A 187 -30.29 -17.58 5.02
N GLU A 188 -29.77 -18.72 4.56
CA GLU A 188 -28.36 -18.99 4.31
C GLU A 188 -27.86 -18.24 3.08
N ILE A 189 -26.61 -17.78 3.09
CA ILE A 189 -26.01 -17.07 1.96
C ILE A 189 -25.05 -17.99 1.23
N TRP A 190 -25.20 -18.05 -0.09
CA TRP A 190 -24.46 -18.97 -0.96
C TRP A 190 -23.66 -18.21 -2.00
N GLN A 191 -22.45 -18.71 -2.24
CA GLN A 191 -21.56 -18.28 -3.30
C GLN A 191 -21.67 -19.25 -4.48
N ASN A 192 -21.83 -18.72 -5.69
CA ASN A 192 -21.82 -19.49 -6.93
C ASN A 192 -20.78 -18.91 -7.90
N VAL A 193 -20.03 -19.77 -8.58
CA VAL A 193 -19.18 -19.34 -9.69
C VAL A 193 -20.04 -18.68 -10.77
N LEU A 194 -19.68 -17.47 -11.19
CA LEU A 194 -20.33 -16.82 -12.32
C LEU A 194 -19.67 -17.29 -13.61
N GLU A 195 -20.32 -18.21 -14.31
CA GLU A 195 -19.88 -18.66 -15.63
C GLU A 195 -20.12 -17.55 -16.67
N LEU A 196 -19.03 -17.11 -17.31
CA LEU A 196 -19.03 -16.05 -18.33
C LEU A 196 -19.00 -16.61 -19.76
N ASN A 197 -19.01 -17.93 -19.91
CA ASN A 197 -19.13 -18.61 -21.20
C ASN A 197 -20.64 -18.84 -21.45
N GLY A 198 -21.16 -18.38 -22.58
CA GLY A 198 -22.60 -18.33 -22.90
C GLY A 198 -23.30 -19.67 -23.14
N GLY A 199 -22.98 -20.73 -22.39
CA GLY A 199 -23.69 -22.01 -22.39
C GLY A 199 -24.31 -22.27 -21.02
N GLU A 200 -25.63 -22.49 -20.99
CA GLU A 200 -26.35 -23.00 -19.82
C GLU A 200 -25.88 -24.42 -19.48
N GLN A 201 -24.89 -24.53 -18.61
CA GLN A 201 -24.69 -25.72 -17.76
C GLN A 201 -24.26 -25.27 -16.36
N GLU A 202 -25.18 -25.39 -15.41
CA GLU A 202 -24.94 -25.25 -13.97
C GLU A 202 -24.13 -26.45 -13.43
N THR A 203 -22.86 -26.55 -13.80
CA THR A 203 -21.88 -27.46 -13.15
C THR A 203 -20.73 -26.65 -12.55
N GLY A 204 -21.05 -25.51 -11.95
CA GLY A 204 -20.11 -24.62 -11.27
C GLY A 204 -20.00 -24.94 -9.78
N GLY A 205 -18.88 -24.57 -9.16
CA GLY A 205 -18.69 -24.68 -7.71
C GLY A 205 -19.69 -23.79 -6.95
N ARG A 206 -20.33 -24.37 -5.94
CA ARG A 206 -21.37 -23.72 -5.12
C ARG A 206 -21.10 -24.05 -3.66
N TRP A 207 -21.00 -23.02 -2.83
CA TRP A 207 -20.64 -23.19 -1.42
C TRP A 207 -21.47 -22.28 -0.51
N PRO A 208 -21.89 -22.78 0.68
CA PRO A 208 -22.43 -21.90 1.70
C PRO A 208 -21.32 -21.00 2.21
N LEU A 209 -21.64 -19.75 2.54
CA LEU A 209 -20.69 -18.80 3.10
C LEU A 209 -20.80 -18.74 4.61
N VAL A 210 -19.67 -18.48 5.25
CA VAL A 210 -19.59 -18.14 6.68
C VAL A 210 -18.82 -16.84 6.86
N ARG A 211 -19.30 -16.01 7.79
CA ARG A 211 -18.56 -14.85 8.28
C ARG A 211 -17.35 -15.34 9.06
N VAL A 212 -16.24 -14.65 8.90
CA VAL A 212 -15.06 -14.83 9.76
C VAL A 212 -14.76 -13.52 10.47
N GLY A 213 -14.14 -13.60 11.64
CA GLY A 213 -13.55 -12.44 12.30
C GLY A 213 -12.42 -11.85 11.46
N GLU A 214 -11.92 -10.67 11.85
CA GLU A 214 -10.74 -10.10 11.20
C GLU A 214 -9.58 -11.10 11.25
N PRO A 215 -9.08 -11.55 10.08
CA PRO A 215 -8.09 -12.60 10.07
C PRO A 215 -6.70 -12.04 10.37
N GLN A 216 -5.83 -12.90 10.89
CA GLN A 216 -4.43 -12.59 11.17
C GLN A 216 -3.53 -13.43 10.26
N PRO A 217 -2.62 -12.83 9.48
CA PRO A 217 -2.41 -11.38 9.32
C PRO A 217 -3.54 -10.68 8.53
N SER A 218 -3.74 -9.39 8.79
CA SER A 218 -4.75 -8.57 8.09
C SER A 218 -4.46 -8.50 6.58
N PRO A 219 -5.44 -8.74 5.69
CA PRO A 219 -5.21 -8.76 4.24
C PRO A 219 -4.83 -7.37 3.70
N PHE A 220 -5.34 -6.32 4.34
CA PHE A 220 -4.99 -4.94 4.00
C PHE A 220 -3.55 -4.61 4.38
N ALA A 221 -3.08 -5.10 5.53
CA ALA A 221 -1.68 -4.96 5.93
C ALA A 221 -0.74 -5.74 4.99
N LEU A 222 -1.13 -6.96 4.59
CA LEU A 222 -0.39 -7.72 3.57
C LEU A 222 -0.32 -6.95 2.25
N ASN A 223 -1.45 -6.41 1.80
CA ASN A 223 -1.52 -5.63 0.58
C ASN A 223 -0.54 -4.44 0.61
N ILE A 224 -0.46 -3.73 1.73
CA ILE A 224 0.51 -2.64 1.94
C ILE A 224 1.94 -3.13 1.76
N LEU A 225 2.30 -4.21 2.44
CA LEU A 225 3.67 -4.78 2.44
C LEU A 225 4.11 -5.24 1.05
N HIS A 226 3.17 -5.68 0.21
CA HIS A 226 3.47 -6.24 -1.12
C HIS A 226 3.45 -5.21 -2.25
N SER A 227 2.58 -4.21 -2.15
CA SER A 227 2.16 -3.47 -3.35
C SER A 227 1.96 -1.98 -3.15
N ALA A 228 2.10 -1.46 -1.93
CA ALA A 228 1.91 -0.03 -1.67
C ALA A 228 3.14 0.64 -1.05
N VAL A 229 3.82 -0.04 -0.12
CA VAL A 229 5.07 0.45 0.47
C VAL A 229 6.19 -0.52 0.12
N PHE A 230 7.24 0.01 -0.50
CA PHE A 230 8.39 -0.78 -0.93
C PHE A 230 9.50 -0.69 0.11
N TYR A 231 9.86 -1.85 0.67
CA TYR A 231 10.91 -1.99 1.70
C TYR A 231 12.24 -2.51 1.17
N SER A 232 12.39 -2.60 -0.16
CA SER A 232 13.67 -2.88 -0.78
C SER A 232 13.81 -2.24 -2.15
N LEU A 233 15.06 -1.95 -2.56
CA LEU A 233 15.35 -1.49 -3.91
C LEU A 233 14.90 -2.54 -4.93
N SER A 234 15.17 -3.81 -4.63
CA SER A 234 14.90 -4.93 -5.55
C SER A 234 13.41 -5.02 -5.92
N SER A 235 12.52 -4.81 -4.95
CA SER A 235 11.07 -4.82 -5.16
C SER A 235 10.62 -3.67 -6.06
N ALA A 236 11.06 -2.44 -5.77
CA ALA A 236 10.70 -1.25 -6.56
C ALA A 236 11.24 -1.34 -8.00
N ARG A 237 12.50 -1.76 -8.13
CA ARG A 237 13.15 -1.99 -9.43
C ARG A 237 12.42 -3.05 -10.25
N SER A 238 11.98 -4.14 -9.63
CA SER A 238 11.30 -5.23 -10.34
C SER A 238 9.97 -4.78 -10.96
N VAL A 239 9.19 -3.97 -10.24
CA VAL A 239 7.96 -3.37 -10.79
C VAL A 239 8.28 -2.44 -11.96
N LEU A 240 9.26 -1.55 -11.82
CA LEU A 240 9.66 -0.64 -12.90
C LEU A 240 10.21 -1.38 -14.13
N LEU A 241 10.91 -2.49 -13.93
CA LEU A 241 11.38 -3.33 -15.02
C LEU A 241 10.21 -3.92 -15.82
N GLN A 242 9.17 -4.42 -15.14
CA GLN A 242 7.94 -4.88 -15.80
C GLN A 242 7.17 -3.74 -16.50
N CYS A 243 7.31 -2.50 -16.00
CA CYS A 243 6.72 -1.33 -16.66
C CYS A 243 7.48 -0.88 -17.91
N SER A 244 8.73 -1.31 -18.09
CA SER A 244 9.63 -0.81 -19.14
C SER A 244 9.13 -1.10 -20.56
N GLU A 245 8.25 -2.09 -20.72
CA GLU A 245 7.62 -2.42 -22.01
C GLU A 245 6.63 -1.34 -22.49
N TRP A 246 6.02 -0.58 -21.58
CA TRP A 246 4.92 0.36 -21.89
C TRP A 246 5.18 1.79 -21.38
N ILE A 247 6.14 1.97 -20.48
CA ILE A 247 6.52 3.26 -19.91
C ILE A 247 8.03 3.45 -20.15
N PRO A 248 8.44 4.13 -21.24
CA PRO A 248 9.85 4.31 -21.58
C PRO A 248 10.68 4.99 -20.47
N GLU A 249 10.05 5.85 -19.68
CA GLU A 249 10.65 6.50 -18.52
C GLU A 249 11.07 5.49 -17.44
N ALA A 250 10.35 4.38 -17.29
CA ALA A 250 10.69 3.34 -16.31
C ALA A 250 12.05 2.71 -16.60
N THR A 251 12.39 2.45 -17.87
CA THR A 251 13.71 1.96 -18.30
C THR A 251 14.82 2.88 -17.83
N ARG A 252 14.66 4.20 -18.03
CA ARG A 252 15.66 5.19 -17.61
C ARG A 252 15.83 5.26 -16.09
N ILE A 253 14.74 5.08 -15.33
CA ILE A 253 14.82 5.01 -13.87
C ILE A 253 15.57 3.75 -13.45
N VAL A 254 15.29 2.59 -14.06
CA VAL A 254 16.02 1.34 -13.77
C VAL A 254 17.51 1.50 -14.03
N GLU A 255 17.91 2.14 -15.14
CA GLU A 255 19.31 2.44 -15.43
C GLU A 255 19.98 3.35 -14.38
N LEU A 256 19.23 4.29 -13.80
CA LEU A 256 19.72 5.12 -12.69
C LEU A 256 19.90 4.29 -11.41
N LEU A 257 18.93 3.42 -11.11
CA LEU A 257 19.00 2.50 -9.96
C LEU A 257 20.15 1.51 -10.08
N ASP A 258 20.47 1.04 -11.29
CA ASP A 258 21.59 0.13 -11.52
C ASP A 258 22.96 0.78 -11.27
N LYS A 259 23.01 2.12 -11.30
CA LYS A 259 24.20 2.91 -10.95
C LYS A 259 24.23 3.28 -9.47
N CYS A 260 23.16 3.02 -8.72
CA CYS A 260 23.08 3.31 -7.30
C CYS A 260 23.77 2.19 -6.50
N ASP A 261 24.67 2.56 -5.60
CA ASP A 261 25.23 1.59 -4.66
C ASP A 261 24.24 1.39 -3.49
N THR A 262 23.59 0.23 -3.44
CA THR A 262 22.62 -0.11 -2.36
C THR A 262 23.24 -0.17 -0.97
N GLY A 263 24.58 -0.25 -0.86
CA GLY A 263 25.29 -0.21 0.40
C GLY A 263 25.65 1.21 0.85
N THR A 264 25.19 2.26 0.16
CA THR A 264 25.71 3.60 0.38
C THR A 264 25.42 4.07 1.81
N LYS A 265 26.50 4.25 2.59
CA LYS A 265 26.44 4.86 3.90
C LYS A 265 26.47 6.37 3.74
N LYS A 266 25.71 7.07 4.58
CA LYS A 266 25.86 8.52 4.72
C LYS A 266 27.30 8.88 5.12
N GLY A 267 27.71 10.09 4.75
CA GLY A 267 28.99 10.66 5.18
C GLY A 267 28.99 11.08 6.65
N HIS A 268 29.97 11.90 7.00
CA HIS A 268 30.19 12.33 8.39
C HIS A 268 29.19 13.39 8.86
N PHE A 269 28.57 14.13 7.94
CA PHE A 269 27.59 15.15 8.27
C PHE A 269 26.18 14.58 8.48
N PRO A 270 25.33 15.26 9.27
CA PRO A 270 23.99 14.79 9.56
C PRO A 270 23.05 14.93 8.36
N VAL A 271 22.12 13.98 8.24
CA VAL A 271 21.02 13.99 7.26
C VAL A 271 19.71 14.23 8.00
N ILE A 272 19.03 15.32 7.66
CA ILE A 272 17.80 15.79 8.31
C ILE A 272 16.69 15.84 7.27
N VAL A 273 15.61 15.10 7.50
CA VAL A 273 14.43 15.12 6.62
C VAL A 273 13.37 16.03 7.22
N ILE A 274 12.78 16.89 6.39
CA ILE A 274 11.62 17.70 6.73
C ILE A 274 10.39 17.12 6.03
N GLU A 275 9.45 16.65 6.83
CA GLU A 275 8.18 16.07 6.41
C GLU A 275 7.00 16.97 6.79
N GLY A 276 5.84 16.70 6.21
CA GLY A 276 4.60 17.39 6.52
C GLY A 276 3.65 17.45 5.33
N LEU A 277 2.38 17.72 5.59
CA LEU A 277 1.38 17.92 4.54
C LEU A 277 1.68 19.17 3.69
N ASP A 278 1.00 19.30 2.57
CA ASP A 278 1.10 20.50 1.74
C ASP A 278 0.60 21.73 2.51
N ALA A 279 1.24 22.87 2.23
CA ALA A 279 1.08 24.15 2.94
C ALA A 279 1.47 24.19 4.44
N THR A 280 2.22 23.22 4.96
CA THR A 280 2.79 23.32 6.34
C THR A 280 4.00 24.26 6.46
N GLY A 281 4.52 24.81 5.35
CA GLY A 281 5.65 25.74 5.35
C GLY A 281 7.02 25.11 5.11
N LYS A 282 7.08 23.81 4.74
CA LYS A 282 8.32 23.06 4.46
C LYS A 282 9.32 23.83 3.61
N SER A 283 8.94 24.26 2.41
CA SER A 283 9.85 24.93 1.47
C SER A 283 10.43 26.23 2.03
N THR A 284 9.69 26.95 2.89
CA THR A 284 10.24 28.14 3.57
C THR A 284 11.27 27.75 4.62
N LEU A 285 10.96 26.74 5.44
CA LEU A 285 11.86 26.27 6.50
C LEU A 285 13.14 25.65 5.92
N THR A 286 13.03 24.80 4.90
CA THR A 286 14.18 24.11 4.30
C THR A 286 15.19 25.08 3.69
N GLU A 287 14.73 26.14 3.02
CA GLU A 287 15.61 27.18 2.49
C GLU A 287 16.30 27.95 3.63
N SER A 288 15.57 28.30 4.69
CA SER A 288 16.17 28.97 5.85
C SER A 288 17.20 28.10 6.57
N LEU A 289 16.92 26.79 6.71
CA LEU A 289 17.86 25.83 7.29
C LEU A 289 19.10 25.64 6.42
N LYS A 290 18.93 25.57 5.10
CA LYS A 290 20.03 25.50 4.13
C LYS A 290 21.01 26.64 4.36
N ASP A 291 20.50 27.87 4.46
CA ASP A 291 21.33 29.07 4.64
C ASP A 291 21.98 29.12 6.03
N CYS A 292 21.21 28.83 7.10
CA CYS A 292 21.72 28.86 8.48
C CYS A 292 22.79 27.80 8.77
N LEU A 293 22.64 26.59 8.21
CA LEU A 293 23.53 25.46 8.45
C LEU A 293 24.58 25.29 7.35
N LYS A 294 24.55 26.13 6.31
CA LYS A 294 25.34 25.95 5.07
C LYS A 294 25.18 24.53 4.51
N ALA A 295 23.96 24.02 4.59
CA ALA A 295 23.62 22.66 4.23
C ALA A 295 23.34 22.52 2.74
N THR A 296 23.42 21.29 2.23
CA THR A 296 22.88 20.95 0.91
C THR A 296 21.39 20.65 1.03
N LEU A 297 20.56 21.28 0.21
CA LEU A 297 19.12 21.01 0.15
C LEU A 297 18.81 20.08 -1.03
N LEU A 298 18.23 18.92 -0.73
CA LEU A 298 17.75 17.93 -1.70
C LEU A 298 16.22 17.78 -1.60
N ARG A 299 15.60 17.29 -2.68
CA ARG A 299 14.14 17.11 -2.78
C ARG A 299 13.82 15.68 -3.20
N SER A 300 12.69 15.15 -2.72
CA SER A 300 12.15 13.88 -3.21
C SER A 300 10.82 14.08 -3.96
N PRO A 301 10.66 13.51 -5.18
CA PRO A 301 11.66 12.81 -5.97
C PRO A 301 12.80 13.72 -6.49
N PRO A 302 14.03 13.18 -6.68
CA PRO A 302 15.17 13.94 -7.21
C PRO A 302 14.94 14.56 -8.60
N ASP A 303 15.65 15.65 -8.90
CA ASP A 303 15.48 16.43 -10.14
C ASP A 303 15.68 15.59 -11.41
N CYS A 304 16.55 14.59 -11.37
CA CYS A 304 16.83 13.73 -12.53
C CYS A 304 15.61 12.89 -12.97
N ILE A 305 14.68 12.61 -12.07
CA ILE A 305 13.45 11.85 -12.36
C ILE A 305 12.17 12.69 -12.19
N SER A 306 12.22 13.84 -11.53
CA SER A 306 11.05 14.65 -11.16
C SER A 306 10.16 15.03 -12.34
N LYS A 307 10.76 15.25 -13.52
CA LYS A 307 10.07 15.52 -14.79
C LYS A 307 9.09 14.43 -15.23
N TRP A 308 9.24 13.20 -14.73
CA TRP A 308 8.37 12.06 -15.08
C TRP A 308 7.22 11.86 -14.08
N ARG A 309 7.14 12.70 -13.03
CA ARG A 309 6.12 12.58 -11.98
C ARG A 309 4.71 12.46 -12.54
N LYS A 310 4.33 13.33 -13.49
CA LYS A 310 2.99 13.32 -14.09
C LYS A 310 2.66 11.97 -14.75
N THR A 311 3.63 11.37 -15.45
CA THR A 311 3.47 10.06 -16.08
C THR A 311 3.10 8.98 -15.06
N PHE A 312 3.80 8.94 -13.92
CA PHE A 312 3.59 7.90 -12.91
C PHE A 312 2.41 8.20 -11.96
N ASP A 313 2.06 9.46 -11.73
CA ASP A 313 0.88 9.82 -10.91
C ASP A 313 -0.45 9.36 -11.55
N ASP A 314 -0.47 9.22 -12.88
CA ASP A 314 -1.62 8.71 -13.62
C ASP A 314 -1.69 7.18 -13.69
N GLU A 315 -0.69 6.45 -13.17
CA GLU A 315 -0.64 4.98 -13.15
C GLU A 315 -1.30 4.37 -11.89
N PRO A 316 -1.67 3.07 -11.88
CA PRO A 316 -2.13 2.36 -10.70
C PRO A 316 -1.20 2.48 -9.48
N SER A 317 -1.76 2.33 -8.27
CA SER A 317 -1.04 2.49 -6.98
C SER A 317 0.31 1.76 -6.98
N LEU A 318 0.35 0.49 -7.38
CA LEU A 318 1.58 -0.30 -7.47
C LEU A 318 2.71 0.41 -8.24
N ILE A 319 2.40 0.94 -9.43
CA ILE A 319 3.37 1.55 -10.33
C ILE A 319 3.75 2.95 -9.82
N LYS A 320 2.76 3.75 -9.42
CA LYS A 320 2.96 5.07 -8.81
C LYS A 320 3.89 4.97 -7.60
N ARG A 321 3.61 4.04 -6.68
CA ARG A 321 4.41 3.87 -5.45
C ARG A 321 5.80 3.31 -5.74
N ALA A 322 5.97 2.46 -6.76
CA ALA A 322 7.29 2.02 -7.20
C ALA A 322 8.15 3.18 -7.72
N TYR A 323 7.57 4.15 -8.44
CA TYR A 323 8.25 5.37 -8.87
C TYR A 323 8.76 6.21 -7.69
N TYR A 324 7.90 6.49 -6.69
CA TYR A 324 8.31 7.25 -5.51
C TYR A 324 9.34 6.50 -4.67
N ALA A 325 9.20 5.18 -4.54
CA ALA A 325 10.20 4.33 -3.89
C ALA A 325 11.56 4.41 -4.60
N ALA A 326 11.59 4.29 -5.93
CA ALA A 326 12.80 4.46 -6.73
C ALA A 326 13.41 5.85 -6.54
N GLY A 327 12.59 6.90 -6.47
CA GLY A 327 13.05 8.25 -6.15
C GLY A 327 13.77 8.34 -4.80
N ASN A 328 13.30 7.62 -3.79
CA ASN A 328 13.99 7.57 -2.50
C ASN A 328 15.36 6.87 -2.60
N TYR A 329 15.50 5.81 -3.40
CA TYR A 329 16.80 5.14 -3.59
C TYR A 329 17.79 5.96 -4.43
N VAL A 330 17.31 6.62 -5.49
CA VAL A 330 18.13 7.57 -6.25
C VAL A 330 18.57 8.72 -5.33
N GLY A 331 17.63 9.28 -4.56
CA GLY A 331 17.90 10.34 -3.58
C GLY A 331 18.88 9.89 -2.50
N ALA A 332 18.84 8.62 -2.07
CA ALA A 332 19.79 8.06 -1.11
C ALA A 332 21.26 8.20 -1.58
N CYS A 333 21.50 8.01 -2.88
CA CYS A 333 22.83 8.15 -3.46
C CYS A 333 23.31 9.60 -3.51
N GLU A 334 22.39 10.55 -3.77
CA GLU A 334 22.69 11.98 -3.71
C GLU A 334 22.96 12.43 -2.27
N ILE A 335 22.12 12.01 -1.32
CA ILE A 335 22.27 12.26 0.11
C ILE A 335 23.61 11.76 0.61
N ALA A 336 24.00 10.54 0.26
CA ALA A 336 25.26 9.97 0.70
C ALA A 336 26.48 10.76 0.21
N LYS A 337 26.47 11.21 -1.05
CA LYS A 337 27.53 12.07 -1.60
C LYS A 337 27.55 13.43 -0.89
N ALA A 338 26.41 14.10 -0.79
CA ALA A 338 26.31 15.43 -0.20
C ALA A 338 26.70 15.45 1.29
N SER A 339 26.37 14.38 2.03
CA SER A 339 26.69 14.23 3.46
C SER A 339 28.16 13.96 3.75
N MET A 340 29.00 13.77 2.72
CA MET A 340 30.46 13.80 2.90
C MET A 340 30.99 15.21 3.16
N ASP A 341 30.34 16.22 2.57
CA ASP A 341 30.87 17.58 2.49
C ASP A 341 30.12 18.59 3.38
N SER A 342 28.83 18.37 3.64
CA SER A 342 27.99 19.30 4.42
C SER A 342 26.77 18.61 5.06
N PRO A 343 26.11 19.21 6.07
CA PRO A 343 24.78 18.76 6.50
C PRO A 343 23.82 18.69 5.31
N VAL A 344 22.91 17.73 5.32
CA VAL A 344 21.93 17.54 4.23
C VAL A 344 20.53 17.74 4.77
N ILE A 345 19.79 18.68 4.18
CA ILE A 345 18.36 18.86 4.40
C ILE A 345 17.62 18.20 3.24
N VAL A 346 16.63 17.37 3.52
CA VAL A 346 15.81 16.67 2.51
C VAL A 346 14.35 17.10 2.66
N ASP A 347 13.77 17.71 1.63
CA ASP A 347 12.34 18.02 1.55
C ASP A 347 11.58 16.78 1.05
N ARG A 348 10.88 16.11 2.00
CA ARG A 348 10.22 14.81 1.87
C ARG A 348 11.17 13.65 1.55
N TYR A 349 10.88 12.47 2.09
CA TYR A 349 11.62 11.24 1.77
C TYR A 349 10.71 10.01 1.85
N TRP A 350 11.17 8.91 2.45
CA TRP A 350 10.38 7.68 2.54
C TRP A 350 9.13 7.82 3.41
N HIS A 351 9.15 8.62 4.48
CA HIS A 351 7.98 8.82 5.35
C HIS A 351 6.78 9.34 4.56
N SER A 352 6.99 10.33 3.67
CA SER A 352 5.96 10.78 2.72
C SER A 352 5.43 9.64 1.85
N THR A 353 6.32 8.81 1.30
CA THR A 353 5.89 7.69 0.44
C THR A 353 5.05 6.68 1.21
N ALA A 354 5.49 6.32 2.42
CA ALA A 354 4.85 5.31 3.25
C ALA A 354 3.51 5.79 3.83
N ALA A 355 3.46 6.99 4.42
CA ALA A 355 2.27 7.50 5.09
C ALA A 355 1.07 7.62 4.13
N TYR A 356 1.31 8.18 2.93
CA TYR A 356 0.26 8.31 1.92
C TYR A 356 -0.15 6.94 1.34
N ALA A 357 0.80 6.04 1.09
CA ALA A 357 0.48 4.70 0.61
C ALA A 357 -0.41 3.93 1.60
N ILE A 358 -0.03 3.92 2.88
CA ILE A 358 -0.79 3.26 3.94
C ILE A 358 -2.22 3.82 4.04
N ALA A 359 -2.37 5.15 4.02
CA ALA A 359 -3.66 5.79 4.11
C ALA A 359 -4.58 5.52 2.89
N THR A 360 -4.01 5.33 1.69
CA THR A 360 -4.75 5.04 0.45
C THR A 360 -5.27 3.60 0.40
N GLU A 361 -4.50 2.64 0.89
CA GLU A 361 -4.86 1.21 0.77
C GLU A 361 -5.87 0.73 1.83
N ILE A 362 -6.10 1.52 2.87
CA ILE A 362 -6.99 1.15 3.98
C ILE A 362 -8.23 2.03 3.96
N GLY A 363 -9.40 1.43 3.83
CA GLY A 363 -10.68 2.11 3.99
C GLY A 363 -11.01 2.44 5.44
N GLY A 364 -12.23 2.95 5.67
CA GLY A 364 -12.72 3.18 7.03
C GLY A 364 -12.04 4.33 7.77
N SER A 365 -11.81 4.14 9.08
CA SER A 365 -11.38 5.18 10.02
C SER A 365 -9.90 5.07 10.40
N ILE A 366 -9.41 5.97 11.24
CA ILE A 366 -8.05 5.92 11.83
C ILE A 366 -7.82 4.59 12.59
N HIS A 367 -8.87 4.00 13.17
CA HIS A 367 -8.78 2.73 13.88
C HIS A 367 -8.56 1.53 12.96
N SER A 368 -8.84 1.68 11.66
CA SER A 368 -8.61 0.66 10.63
C SER A 368 -7.13 0.58 10.22
N LEU A 369 -6.32 1.58 10.57
CA LEU A 369 -4.88 1.55 10.30
C LEU A 369 -4.18 0.48 11.16
N PRO A 370 -3.11 -0.17 10.67
CA PRO A 370 -2.39 -1.19 11.42
C PRO A 370 -1.91 -0.63 12.76
N PRO A 371 -1.85 -1.46 13.81
CA PRO A 371 -1.45 -0.99 15.13
C PRO A 371 -0.02 -0.42 15.12
N CYS A 372 0.28 0.43 16.09
CA CYS A 372 1.65 0.91 16.31
C CYS A 372 2.64 -0.28 16.37
N HIS A 373 3.88 -0.03 15.94
CA HIS A 373 4.96 -1.04 15.87
C HIS A 373 4.76 -2.15 14.83
N HIS A 374 3.64 -2.18 14.10
CA HIS A 374 3.49 -3.11 12.97
C HIS A 374 4.59 -2.89 11.93
N ASP A 375 5.03 -3.97 11.27
CA ASP A 375 6.06 -3.97 10.22
C ASP A 375 5.83 -2.96 9.08
N VAL A 376 4.58 -2.54 8.84
CA VAL A 376 4.26 -1.53 7.80
C VAL A 376 4.83 -0.14 8.12
N TYR A 377 5.21 0.09 9.37
CA TYR A 377 5.74 1.36 9.85
C TYR A 377 7.26 1.35 9.96
N GLN A 378 7.91 0.23 9.64
CA GLN A 378 9.36 0.08 9.81
C GLN A 378 10.12 0.60 8.60
N TRP A 379 11.15 1.40 8.86
CA TRP A 379 12.05 1.89 7.82
C TRP A 379 12.70 0.75 6.99
N PRO A 380 12.85 0.91 5.66
CA PRO A 380 13.50 -0.09 4.80
C PRO A 380 14.97 -0.32 5.20
N ARG A 381 15.37 -1.58 5.34
CA ARG A 381 16.71 -1.92 5.85
C ARG A 381 17.85 -1.54 4.91
N ASP A 382 17.59 -1.49 3.61
CA ASP A 382 18.53 -1.19 2.54
C ASP A 382 18.44 0.27 2.04
N LEU A 383 17.59 1.10 2.65
CA LEU A 383 17.52 2.53 2.35
C LEU A 383 18.34 3.34 3.36
N LEU A 384 19.11 4.31 2.86
CA LEU A 384 19.92 5.21 3.70
C LEU A 384 19.04 5.89 4.75
N ARG A 385 19.29 5.56 6.01
CA ARG A 385 18.51 6.08 7.13
C ARG A 385 18.96 7.49 7.52
N PRO A 386 18.07 8.48 7.63
CA PRO A 386 18.43 9.81 8.11
C PRO A 386 18.73 9.81 9.61
N ASP A 387 19.43 10.83 10.08
CA ASP A 387 19.76 11.02 11.51
C ASP A 387 18.57 11.60 12.29
N LEU A 388 17.78 12.45 11.63
CA LEU A 388 16.62 13.12 12.20
C LEU A 388 15.53 13.29 11.15
N VAL A 389 14.28 13.13 11.58
CA VAL A 389 13.09 13.42 10.77
C VAL A 389 12.20 14.35 11.56
N ILE A 390 11.85 15.49 10.95
CA ILE A 390 11.01 16.51 11.55
C ILE A 390 9.70 16.55 10.78
N LEU A 391 8.58 16.34 11.47
CA LEU A 391 7.25 16.47 10.90
C LEU A 391 6.68 17.84 11.27
N LEU A 392 6.49 18.69 10.27
CA LEU A 392 5.78 19.96 10.44
C LEU A 392 4.28 19.73 10.42
N THR A 393 3.61 20.18 11.48
CA THR A 393 2.14 20.18 11.60
C THR A 393 1.63 21.60 11.73
N VAL A 394 0.43 21.88 11.22
CA VAL A 394 -0.29 23.14 11.43
C VAL A 394 -1.75 22.81 11.67
N SER A 395 -2.54 23.75 12.20
CA SER A 395 -3.98 23.56 12.28
C SER A 395 -4.59 23.44 10.87
N ASP A 396 -5.72 22.73 10.77
CA ASP A 396 -6.43 22.53 9.51
C ASP A 396 -6.85 23.88 8.90
N GLU A 397 -7.31 24.83 9.73
CA GLU A 397 -7.72 26.16 9.28
C GLU A 397 -6.56 26.94 8.66
N GLU A 398 -5.39 26.90 9.30
CA GLU A 398 -4.20 27.58 8.81
C GLU A 398 -3.66 26.91 7.54
N ARG A 399 -3.72 25.57 7.45
CA ARG A 399 -3.36 24.83 6.24
C ARG A 399 -4.23 25.27 5.06
N MET A 400 -5.55 25.30 5.24
CA MET A 400 -6.48 25.72 4.20
C MET A 400 -6.24 27.17 3.79
N ARG A 401 -6.03 28.08 4.74
CA ARG A 401 -5.71 29.49 4.45
C ARG A 401 -4.46 29.62 3.57
N ARG A 402 -3.41 28.84 3.85
CA ARG A 402 -2.16 28.83 3.09
C ARG A 402 -2.31 28.17 1.71
N MET A 403 -3.12 27.12 1.59
CA MET A 403 -3.41 26.47 0.29
C MET A 403 -4.09 27.43 -0.68
N HIS A 404 -5.14 28.15 -0.25
CA HIS A 404 -5.85 29.13 -1.07
C HIS A 404 -4.95 30.28 -1.56
N GLY A 405 -3.92 30.63 -0.79
CA GLY A 405 -2.94 31.66 -1.17
C GLY A 405 -1.86 31.20 -2.14
N ARG A 406 -1.75 29.89 -2.44
CA ARG A 406 -0.66 29.31 -3.24
C ARG A 406 -0.84 29.51 -4.73
N GLY A 407 -2.09 29.53 -5.24
CA GLY A 407 -2.42 29.80 -6.64
C GLY A 407 -1.80 28.84 -7.66
N LEU A 408 -1.32 27.67 -7.22
CA LEU A 408 -0.72 26.64 -8.07
C LEU A 408 -1.75 25.57 -8.43
N GLU A 409 -1.53 24.87 -9.54
CA GLU A 409 -2.32 23.71 -9.91
C GLU A 409 -2.08 22.58 -8.91
N GLU A 410 -3.14 22.19 -8.20
CA GLU A 410 -3.10 21.11 -7.20
C GLU A 410 -3.10 19.74 -7.88
N THR A 411 -2.29 18.85 -7.33
CA THR A 411 -2.31 17.43 -7.67
C THR A 411 -3.63 16.77 -7.24
N LYS A 412 -3.97 15.62 -7.85
CA LYS A 412 -5.16 14.84 -7.46
C LYS A 412 -5.13 14.47 -5.97
N GLU A 413 -3.95 14.16 -5.44
CA GLU A 413 -3.75 13.76 -4.04
C GLU A 413 -3.86 14.97 -3.08
N GLU A 414 -3.40 16.16 -3.49
CA GLU A 414 -3.65 17.41 -2.73
C GLU A 414 -5.16 17.71 -2.66
N LYS A 415 -5.88 17.59 -3.78
CA LYS A 415 -7.35 17.77 -3.81
C LYS A 415 -8.08 16.74 -2.93
N GLU A 416 -7.60 15.50 -2.91
CA GLU A 416 -8.16 14.46 -2.03
C GLU A 416 -7.90 14.78 -0.55
N LEU A 417 -6.70 15.23 -0.18
CA LEU A 417 -6.39 15.66 1.20
C LEU A 417 -7.23 16.84 1.70
N GLU A 418 -7.61 17.76 0.79
CA GLU A 418 -8.47 18.88 1.11
C GLU A 418 -9.93 18.47 1.29
N SER A 419 -10.46 17.68 0.35
CA SER A 419 -11.85 17.26 0.34
C SER A 419 -12.18 16.12 1.31
N ASN A 420 -11.18 15.32 1.71
CA ASN A 420 -11.37 14.13 2.54
C ASN A 420 -10.62 14.23 3.87
N THR A 421 -11.31 14.72 4.90
CA THR A 421 -10.80 14.84 6.27
C THR A 421 -10.31 13.50 6.84
N MET A 422 -11.02 12.39 6.57
CA MET A 422 -10.62 11.08 7.09
C MET A 422 -9.33 10.58 6.44
N PHE A 423 -9.15 10.80 5.14
CA PHE A 423 -7.89 10.50 4.45
C PHE A 423 -6.74 11.30 5.04
N ARG A 424 -6.92 12.62 5.24
CA ARG A 424 -5.93 13.49 5.88
C ARG A 424 -5.51 12.98 7.27
N GLN A 425 -6.49 12.69 8.12
CA GLN A 425 -6.23 12.17 9.48
C GLN A 425 -5.46 10.84 9.45
N LYS A 426 -5.78 9.95 8.51
CA LYS A 426 -5.05 8.69 8.34
C LYS A 426 -3.59 8.93 7.92
N VAL A 427 -3.33 9.88 7.01
CA VAL A 427 -1.96 10.23 6.61
C VAL A 427 -1.17 10.77 7.80
N GLU A 428 -1.73 11.71 8.56
CA GLU A 428 -1.09 12.27 9.74
C GLU A 428 -0.81 11.23 10.81
N GLU A 429 -1.77 10.33 11.07
CA GLU A 429 -1.58 9.23 12.00
C GLU A 429 -0.51 8.25 11.51
N ALA A 430 -0.48 7.93 10.22
CA ALA A 430 0.55 7.07 9.65
C ALA A 430 1.95 7.67 9.84
N TYR A 431 2.14 8.99 9.65
CA TYR A 431 3.41 9.65 9.96
C TYR A 431 3.84 9.49 11.41
N LYS A 432 2.89 9.56 12.36
CA LYS A 432 3.17 9.41 13.80
C LYS A 432 3.56 7.97 14.17
N ARG A 433 3.01 6.99 13.44
CA ARG A 433 3.27 5.56 13.68
C ARG A 433 4.55 5.05 13.05
N ILE A 434 5.10 5.72 12.03
CA ILE A 434 6.37 5.34 11.38
C ILE A 434 7.53 5.37 12.37
N GLU A 435 8.40 4.36 12.28
CA GLU A 435 9.53 4.15 13.18
C GLU A 435 10.85 3.91 12.45
N ASN A 436 11.95 4.09 13.20
CA ASN A 436 13.32 3.78 12.79
C ASN A 436 13.83 4.55 11.55
N PRO A 437 13.66 5.89 11.48
CA PRO A 437 13.48 6.77 12.63
C PRO A 437 12.06 7.33 12.76
N ARG A 438 11.65 7.59 14.01
CA ARG A 438 10.38 8.28 14.33
C ARG A 438 10.48 9.77 14.00
N CYS A 439 9.33 10.36 13.69
CA CYS A 439 9.21 11.80 13.48
C CYS A 439 9.27 12.57 14.81
N VAL A 440 10.07 13.65 14.85
CA VAL A 440 9.95 14.71 15.86
C VAL A 440 8.96 15.73 15.34
N ILE A 441 7.87 15.96 16.06
CA ILE A 441 6.79 16.85 15.63
C ILE A 441 7.14 18.29 16.03
N ILE A 442 6.98 19.23 15.09
CA ILE A 442 7.09 20.68 15.34
C ILE A 442 5.81 21.36 14.84
N ASP A 443 5.22 22.18 15.70
CA ASP A 443 4.11 23.05 15.32
C ASP A 443 4.62 24.22 14.46
N ALA A 444 4.16 24.30 13.23
CA ALA A 444 4.51 25.33 12.25
C ALA A 444 3.44 26.44 12.13
N SER A 445 2.53 26.53 13.11
CA SER A 445 1.56 27.61 13.24
C SER A 445 2.17 28.97 13.62
N PRO A 446 3.24 29.05 14.45
CA PRO A 446 3.93 30.32 14.77
C PRO A 446 4.64 30.97 13.57
N THR A 447 5.33 32.09 13.82
CA THR A 447 6.08 32.81 12.77
C THR A 447 7.25 31.99 12.22
N LYS A 448 7.67 32.29 10.99
CA LYS A 448 8.78 31.61 10.30
C LYS A 448 10.06 31.57 11.15
N GLU A 449 10.37 32.68 11.81
CA GLU A 449 11.55 32.84 12.66
C GLU A 449 11.47 31.97 13.92
N THR A 450 10.27 31.84 14.49
CA THR A 450 10.01 31.02 15.68
C THR A 450 10.18 29.53 15.32
N VAL A 451 9.56 29.10 14.23
CA VAL A 451 9.65 27.71 13.73
C VAL A 451 11.10 27.36 13.35
N LEU A 452 11.82 28.27 12.70
CA LEU A 452 13.24 28.08 12.39
C LEU A 452 14.09 27.93 13.65
N LYS A 453 13.91 28.81 14.64
CA LYS A 453 14.66 28.76 15.90
C LYS A 453 14.41 27.45 16.64
N GLU A 454 13.15 27.03 16.74
CA GLU A 454 12.77 25.76 17.36
C GLU A 454 13.40 24.58 16.61
N THR A 455 13.30 24.57 15.29
CA THR A 455 13.87 23.51 14.46
C THR A 455 15.39 23.41 14.62
N LEU A 456 16.11 24.54 14.61
CA LEU A 456 17.55 24.57 14.86
C LEU A 456 17.93 24.03 16.25
N ASN A 457 17.11 24.29 17.27
CA ASN A 457 17.34 23.74 18.61
C ASN A 457 17.13 22.22 18.64
N VAL A 458 16.09 21.72 17.99
CA VAL A 458 15.85 20.27 17.85
C VAL A 458 17.01 19.61 17.11
N ILE A 459 17.46 20.21 16.02
CA ILE A 459 18.58 19.73 15.22
C ILE A 459 19.86 19.64 16.08
N ARG A 460 20.25 20.69 16.81
CA ARG A 460 21.42 20.69 17.70
C ARG A 460 21.34 19.64 18.82
N LYS A 461 20.12 19.31 19.27
CA LYS A 461 19.91 18.30 20.32
C LYS A 461 20.13 16.87 19.82
N HIS A 462 19.79 16.60 18.56
CA HIS A 462 19.79 15.23 17.99
C HIS A 462 21.00 14.95 17.11
N CYS A 463 21.55 15.98 16.48
CA CYS A 463 22.66 15.89 15.55
C CYS A 463 23.88 16.61 16.14
N ALA A 464 25.07 16.02 15.98
CA ALA A 464 26.32 16.70 16.30
C ALA A 464 26.65 17.70 15.18
N ILE A 465 26.24 18.97 15.35
CA ILE A 465 26.46 20.06 14.39
C ILE A 465 26.92 21.33 15.08
#